data_AF-A0A4U9VTB1-F1
#
_entry.id   AF-A0A4U9VTB1-F1
#
_cell.length_a   1.000
_cell.length_b   1.000
_cell.length_c   1.000
_cell.angle_alpha   90.00
_cell.angle_beta   90.00
_cell.angle_gamma   90.00
#
_symmetry.space_group_name_H-M   'P 1'
#
loop_
_entity.id
_entity.type
_entity.pdbx_description
1 polymer ?
#
loop_
_entity_poly.entity_id
_entity_poly.type
_entity_poly.pdbx_seq_one_letter_code
_entity_poly.pdbx_strand_id
1 'polypeptide(L)'
;MWCASPRVACYSALAAGTEGLTASLCQIGLRLAELPHEAWYSLKAIGITLWRLLISKRHLQEWTSFDQSKHHLTVTLANFYRNLWITPCAGVLLLLIAAFSNPIALLAAIPLAALWILSPYLLYSLSLEPQRSKTAIDDRQRRFLRQSSRETWEFFATFVNQQENWLPPDNYQEIPEPVVAHRNVTHQYRVGAVGRSYRL
;
A
#
# COMPACT_ATOMS: atom_id res chain seq x y z
N MET A 1 -31.79 -11.24 19.59
CA MET A 1 -31.52 -11.21 21.04
C MET A 1 -30.42 -12.22 21.35
N TRP A 2 -29.16 -11.81 21.22
CA TRP A 2 -27.99 -12.62 21.59
C TRP A 2 -27.26 -11.85 22.69
N CYS A 3 -27.45 -12.28 23.93
CA CYS A 3 -26.75 -11.74 25.08
C CYS A 3 -25.39 -12.45 25.15
N ALA A 4 -24.37 -11.89 24.51
CA ALA A 4 -23.01 -12.36 24.67
C ALA A 4 -22.55 -12.04 26.10
N SER A 5 -22.17 -13.07 26.86
CA SER A 5 -21.73 -12.90 28.24
C SER A 5 -20.45 -12.03 28.29
N PRO A 6 -20.31 -11.12 29.27
CA PRO A 6 -19.19 -10.17 29.35
C PRO A 6 -17.82 -10.83 29.54
N ARG A 7 -17.77 -12.13 29.88
CA ARG A 7 -16.50 -12.86 30.02
C ARG A 7 -15.93 -13.32 28.67
N VAL A 8 -16.76 -13.65 27.69
CA VAL A 8 -16.30 -14.11 26.36
C VAL A 8 -15.74 -12.93 25.53
N ALA A 9 -16.34 -11.74 25.69
CA ALA A 9 -15.88 -10.52 25.05
C ALA A 9 -14.45 -10.09 25.48
N CYS A 10 -14.08 -10.34 26.74
CA CYS A 10 -12.76 -10.00 27.27
C CYS A 10 -11.66 -10.91 26.71
N TYR A 11 -11.91 -12.21 26.54
CA TYR A 11 -10.96 -13.12 25.92
C TYR A 11 -10.78 -12.85 24.42
N SER A 12 -11.85 -12.53 23.68
CA SER A 12 -11.74 -12.14 22.27
C SER A 12 -11.05 -10.79 22.10
N ALA A 13 -11.23 -9.83 23.02
CA ALA A 13 -10.58 -8.53 22.96
C ALA A 13 -9.08 -8.61 23.34
N LEU A 14 -8.71 -9.46 24.29
CA LEU A 14 -7.31 -9.70 24.64
C LEU A 14 -6.58 -10.48 23.54
N ALA A 15 -7.21 -11.52 22.97
CA ALA A 15 -6.66 -12.25 21.83
C ALA A 15 -6.51 -11.34 20.59
N ALA A 16 -7.54 -10.55 20.26
CA ALA A 16 -7.48 -9.56 19.19
C ALA A 16 -6.45 -8.45 19.46
N GLY A 17 -6.27 -8.07 20.73
CA GLY A 17 -5.23 -7.11 21.15
C GLY A 17 -3.81 -7.65 20.96
N THR A 18 -3.58 -8.92 21.30
CA THR A 18 -2.28 -9.57 21.08
C THR A 18 -1.99 -9.83 19.61
N GLU A 19 -3.01 -10.17 18.81
CA GLU A 19 -2.90 -10.29 17.35
C GLU A 19 -2.58 -8.93 16.70
N GLY A 20 -3.20 -7.85 17.18
CA GLY A 20 -2.91 -6.49 16.71
C GLY A 20 -1.50 -6.01 17.06
N LEU A 21 -1.04 -6.28 18.29
CA LEU A 21 0.32 -5.91 18.72
C LEU A 21 1.39 -6.68 17.97
N THR A 22 1.23 -8.00 17.82
CA THR A 22 2.17 -8.83 17.05
C THR A 22 2.22 -8.43 15.59
N ALA A 23 1.08 -8.19 14.95
CA ALA A 23 1.03 -7.68 13.59
C ALA A 23 1.75 -6.32 13.45
N SER A 24 1.54 -5.41 14.40
CA SER A 24 2.19 -4.10 14.40
C SER A 24 3.72 -4.20 14.56
N LEU A 25 4.18 -5.05 15.49
CA LEU A 25 5.62 -5.29 15.69
C LEU A 25 6.26 -5.93 14.47
N CYS A 26 5.60 -6.91 13.84
CA CYS A 26 6.05 -7.50 12.58
C CYS A 26 6.16 -6.45 11.46
N GLN A 27 5.17 -5.55 11.34
CA GLN A 27 5.22 -4.46 10.37
C GLN A 27 6.38 -3.49 10.63
N ILE A 28 6.63 -3.14 11.90
CA ILE A 28 7.77 -2.30 12.27
C ILE A 28 9.09 -2.99 11.90
N GLY A 29 9.23 -4.27 12.25
CA GLY A 29 10.42 -5.08 11.91
C GLY A 29 10.64 -5.16 10.40
N LEU A 30 9.58 -5.36 9.62
CA LEU A 30 9.66 -5.42 8.16
C LEU A 30 10.10 -4.07 7.57
N ARG A 31 9.51 -2.96 8.03
CA ARG A 31 9.91 -1.61 7.61
C ARG A 31 11.38 -1.32 7.95
N LEU A 32 11.85 -1.76 9.11
CA LEU A 32 13.26 -1.63 9.49
C LEU A 32 14.17 -2.48 8.59
N ALA A 33 13.73 -3.67 8.18
CA ALA A 33 14.46 -4.56 7.29
C ALA A 33 14.55 -4.03 5.85
N GLU A 34 13.54 -3.29 5.38
CA GLU A 34 13.48 -2.70 4.03
C GLU A 34 14.13 -1.30 3.95
N LEU A 35 14.38 -0.66 5.10
CA LEU A 35 14.82 0.74 5.20
C LEU A 35 15.99 1.11 4.25
N PRO A 36 17.09 0.32 4.14
CA PRO A 36 18.19 0.68 3.26
C PRO A 36 17.81 0.65 1.76
N HIS A 37 16.92 -0.27 1.38
CA HIS A 37 16.45 -0.37 0.01
C HIS A 37 15.57 0.83 -0.36
N GLU A 38 14.62 1.18 0.50
CA GLU A 38 13.74 2.35 0.33
C GLU A 38 14.53 3.66 0.27
N ALA A 39 15.56 3.80 1.12
CA ALA A 39 16.44 4.96 1.10
C ALA A 39 17.17 5.09 -0.25
N TRP A 40 17.73 3.99 -0.77
CA TRP A 40 18.39 4.00 -2.07
C TRP A 40 17.41 4.28 -3.22
N TYR A 41 16.26 3.60 -3.23
CA TYR A 41 15.26 3.78 -4.27
C TYR A 41 14.79 5.24 -4.33
N SER A 42 14.51 5.83 -3.16
CA SER A 42 14.14 7.23 -3.02
C SER A 42 15.26 8.16 -3.48
N LEU A 43 16.51 7.91 -3.08
CA LEU A 43 17.65 8.73 -3.48
C LEU A 43 17.84 8.72 -5.00
N LYS A 44 17.74 7.54 -5.62
CA LYS A 44 17.79 7.39 -7.07
C LYS A 44 16.65 8.14 -7.75
N ALA A 45 15.42 8.03 -7.23
CA ALA A 45 14.26 8.74 -7.76
C ALA A 45 14.47 10.25 -7.68
N ILE A 46 14.93 10.78 -6.53
CA ILE A 46 15.29 12.19 -6.34
C ILE A 46 16.37 12.61 -7.35
N GLY A 47 17.41 11.82 -7.55
CA GLY A 47 18.46 12.12 -8.53
C GLY A 47 17.90 12.24 -9.95
N ILE A 48 17.02 11.32 -10.36
CA ILE A 48 16.37 11.35 -11.67
C ILE A 48 15.44 12.57 -11.80
N THR A 49 14.67 12.90 -10.76
CA THR A 49 13.78 14.07 -10.81
C THR A 49 14.57 15.37 -10.88
N LEU A 50 15.63 15.52 -10.09
CA LEU A 50 16.53 16.68 -10.16
C LEU A 50 17.19 16.79 -11.53
N TRP A 51 17.65 15.67 -12.11
CA TRP A 51 18.18 15.65 -13.47
C TRP A 51 17.14 16.10 -14.50
N ARG A 52 15.90 15.58 -14.41
CA ARG A 52 14.80 15.96 -15.32
C ARG A 52 14.42 17.43 -15.19
N LEU A 53 14.41 17.99 -13.99
CA LEU A 53 14.03 19.38 -13.74
C LEU A 53 15.12 20.37 -14.15
N LEU A 54 16.37 20.10 -13.76
CA LEU A 54 17.46 21.06 -13.88
C LEU A 54 18.15 20.98 -15.25
N ILE A 55 18.27 19.78 -15.80
CA ILE A 55 19.14 19.54 -16.96
C ILE A 55 18.31 19.12 -18.17
N SER A 56 17.57 18.00 -18.08
CA SER A 56 16.91 17.44 -19.27
C SER A 56 15.66 18.20 -19.70
N LYS A 57 14.86 18.73 -18.76
CA LYS A 57 13.53 19.36 -18.98
C LYS A 57 12.55 18.57 -19.85
N ARG A 58 12.69 17.24 -19.88
CA ARG A 58 11.84 16.32 -20.66
C ARG A 58 11.05 15.40 -19.72
N HIS A 59 9.90 14.91 -20.17
CA HIS A 59 9.08 13.90 -19.48
C HIS A 59 8.62 14.32 -18.06
N LEU A 60 8.29 15.60 -17.86
CA LEU A 60 7.85 16.16 -16.58
C LEU A 60 6.39 15.83 -16.22
N GLN A 61 5.59 15.39 -17.19
CA GLN A 61 4.18 15.02 -17.04
C GLN A 61 3.89 13.58 -17.48
N GLU A 62 4.93 12.75 -17.62
CA GLU A 62 4.70 11.34 -17.89
C GLU A 62 4.17 10.65 -16.64
N TRP A 63 2.88 10.31 -16.70
CA TRP A 63 2.28 9.36 -15.79
C TRP A 63 2.94 8.01 -16.01
N THR A 64 3.77 7.60 -15.05
CA THR A 64 4.26 6.22 -15.03
C THR A 64 3.07 5.32 -14.76
N SER A 65 2.60 4.65 -15.81
CA SER A 65 1.47 3.72 -15.71
C SER A 65 1.87 2.61 -14.75
N PHE A 66 1.05 2.36 -13.72
CA PHE A 66 1.27 1.31 -12.73
C PHE A 66 1.49 -0.09 -13.36
N ASP A 67 1.09 -0.27 -14.63
CA ASP A 67 1.24 -1.53 -15.35
C ASP A 67 2.70 -1.85 -15.78
N GLN A 68 3.58 -0.85 -15.93
CA GLN A 68 4.98 -1.09 -16.30
C GLN A 68 5.83 -1.70 -15.17
N SER A 69 5.34 -1.70 -13.92
CA SER A 69 6.06 -2.30 -12.78
C SER A 69 5.81 -3.80 -12.60
N LYS A 70 4.88 -4.40 -13.37
CA LYS A 70 4.61 -5.84 -13.38
C LYS A 70 5.66 -6.60 -14.20
N HIS A 71 6.94 -6.41 -13.89
CA HIS A 71 7.87 -7.48 -14.21
C HIS A 71 7.45 -8.69 -13.37
N HIS A 72 7.00 -9.76 -14.02
CA HIS A 72 6.71 -11.05 -13.39
C HIS A 72 8.00 -11.61 -12.80
N LEU A 73 8.40 -11.08 -11.64
CA LEU A 73 9.54 -11.57 -10.88
C LEU A 73 9.15 -12.94 -10.35
N THR A 74 9.79 -13.97 -10.89
CA THR A 74 9.72 -15.30 -10.34
C THR A 74 10.18 -15.24 -8.88
N VAL A 75 9.38 -15.78 -7.96
CA VAL A 75 9.68 -15.82 -6.53
C VAL A 75 10.82 -16.81 -6.31
N THR A 76 12.04 -16.31 -6.44
CA THR A 76 13.29 -17.07 -6.28
C THR A 76 14.24 -16.31 -5.38
N LEU A 77 14.94 -17.01 -4.51
CA LEU A 77 15.87 -16.39 -3.55
C LEU A 77 16.92 -15.52 -4.25
N ALA A 78 17.45 -15.98 -5.39
CA ALA A 78 18.42 -15.23 -6.19
C ALA A 78 17.87 -13.89 -6.71
N ASN A 79 16.59 -13.82 -7.12
CA ASN A 79 15.96 -12.57 -7.53
C ASN A 79 15.82 -11.60 -6.36
N PHE A 80 15.51 -12.08 -5.16
CA PHE A 80 15.44 -11.24 -3.96
C PHE A 80 16.81 -10.64 -3.65
N TYR A 81 17.88 -11.43 -3.62
CA TYR A 81 19.24 -10.91 -3.42
C TYR A 81 19.68 -9.95 -4.54
N ARG A 82 19.28 -10.18 -5.79
CA ARG A 82 19.60 -9.27 -6.90
C ARG A 82 18.86 -7.94 -6.77
N ASN A 83 17.59 -7.94 -6.35
CA ASN A 83 16.81 -6.72 -6.23
C ASN A 83 17.11 -5.95 -4.94
N LEU A 84 17.41 -6.68 -3.86
CA LEU A 84 17.70 -6.16 -2.53
C LEU A 84 19.20 -6.25 -2.21
N TRP A 85 20.09 -6.06 -3.18
CA TRP A 85 21.54 -6.20 -2.95
C TRP A 85 22.10 -5.10 -2.02
N ILE A 86 21.44 -3.95 -1.97
CA ILE A 86 21.90 -2.79 -1.20
C ILE A 86 21.70 -2.98 0.30
N THR A 87 20.65 -3.68 0.70
CA THR A 87 20.35 -3.99 2.10
C THR A 87 21.48 -4.77 2.80
N PRO A 88 21.95 -5.91 2.31
CA PRO A 88 23.09 -6.61 2.91
C PRO A 88 24.38 -5.79 2.79
N CYS A 89 24.60 -5.05 1.70
CA CYS A 89 25.76 -4.15 1.59
C CYS A 89 25.75 -3.05 2.67
N ALA A 90 24.57 -2.47 2.97
CA ALA A 90 24.41 -1.49 4.03
C ALA A 90 24.65 -2.10 5.42
N GLY A 91 24.22 -3.36 5.65
CA GLY A 91 24.52 -4.10 6.88
C GLY A 91 26.01 -4.32 7.09
N VAL A 92 26.74 -4.73 6.04
CA VAL A 92 28.20 -4.88 6.10
C VAL A 92 28.88 -3.54 6.34
N LEU A 93 28.47 -2.49 5.64
CA LEU A 93 29.01 -1.14 5.82
C LEU A 93 28.80 -0.63 7.25
N LEU A 94 27.62 -0.87 7.84
CA LEU A 94 27.32 -0.51 9.23
C LEU A 94 28.28 -1.20 10.20
N LEU A 95 28.53 -2.50 10.02
CA LEU A 95 29.48 -3.24 10.86
C LEU A 95 30.90 -2.70 10.74
N LEU A 96 31.35 -2.38 9.52
CA LEU A 96 32.66 -1.79 9.28
C LEU A 96 32.81 -0.45 10.02
N ILE A 97 31.85 0.47 9.84
CA ILE A 97 31.85 1.78 10.52
C ILE A 97 31.87 1.59 12.04
N ALA A 98 31.05 0.69 12.59
CA ALA A 98 30.99 0.43 14.01
C ALA A 98 32.31 -0.14 14.56
N ALA A 99 32.95 -1.05 13.81
CA ALA A 99 34.23 -1.65 14.17
C ALA A 99 35.37 -0.63 14.24
N PHE A 100 35.39 0.37 13.35
CA PHE A 100 36.37 1.46 13.38
C PHE A 100 36.09 2.53 14.45
N SER A 101 34.87 2.57 15.00
CA SER A 101 34.44 3.60 15.95
C SER A 101 34.74 3.22 17.39
N ASN A 102 34.10 2.15 17.89
CA ASN A 102 34.26 1.68 19.28
C ASN A 102 33.64 0.27 19.42
N PRO A 103 34.22 -0.64 20.22
CA PRO A 103 33.63 -1.96 20.50
C PRO A 103 32.19 -1.94 21.04
N ILE A 104 31.79 -0.90 21.80
CA ILE A 104 30.41 -0.77 22.31
C ILE A 104 29.42 -0.46 21.17
N ALA A 105 29.83 0.34 20.17
CA ALA A 105 29.00 0.62 19.01
C ALA A 105 28.76 -0.65 18.17
N LEU A 106 29.75 -1.55 18.13
CA LEU A 106 29.62 -2.83 17.44
C LEU A 106 28.52 -3.71 18.04
N LEU A 107 28.42 -3.76 19.37
CA LEU A 107 27.35 -4.51 20.07
C LEU A 107 25.95 -4.02 19.67
N ALA A 108 25.76 -2.70 19.52
CA ALA A 108 24.49 -2.12 19.08
C ALA A 108 24.24 -2.30 17.57
N ALA A 109 25.29 -2.30 16.76
CA ALA A 109 25.20 -2.43 15.30
C ALA A 109 24.87 -3.87 14.86
N ILE A 110 25.33 -4.89 15.58
CA ILE A 110 25.12 -6.31 15.24
C ILE A 110 23.65 -6.66 14.97
N PRO A 111 22.68 -6.41 15.88
CA PRO A 111 21.29 -6.80 15.63
C PRO A 111 20.68 -6.10 14.41
N LEU A 112 21.02 -4.83 14.19
CA LEU A 112 20.53 -4.07 13.03
C LEU A 112 21.17 -4.54 11.72
N ALA A 113 22.48 -4.78 11.71
CA ALA A 113 23.20 -5.31 10.56
C ALA A 113 22.74 -6.72 10.20
N ALA A 114 22.53 -7.58 11.20
CA ALA A 114 21.97 -8.91 11.00
C ALA A 114 20.59 -8.84 10.35
N LEU A 115 19.72 -7.93 10.83
CA LEU A 115 18.40 -7.70 10.22
C LEU A 115 18.51 -7.30 8.74
N TRP A 116 19.42 -6.38 8.40
CA TRP A 116 19.60 -5.93 7.01
C TRP A 116 20.23 -6.98 6.10
N ILE A 117 21.15 -7.81 6.62
CA ILE A 117 21.76 -8.90 5.86
C ILE A 117 20.75 -10.04 5.62
N LEU A 118 19.89 -10.35 6.60
CA LEU A 118 18.87 -11.38 6.48
C LEU A 118 17.60 -10.89 5.75
N SER A 119 17.43 -9.58 5.57
CA SER A 119 16.26 -8.97 4.94
C SER A 119 15.82 -9.65 3.62
N PRO A 120 16.70 -9.92 2.63
CA PRO A 120 16.30 -10.58 1.39
C PRO A 120 15.70 -11.98 1.60
N TYR A 121 16.23 -12.73 2.56
CA TYR A 121 15.73 -14.06 2.91
C TYR A 121 14.37 -13.97 3.62
N LEU A 122 14.22 -13.03 4.57
CA LEU A 122 12.96 -12.79 5.27
C LEU A 122 11.83 -12.43 4.27
N LEU A 123 12.10 -11.48 3.37
CA LEU A 123 11.15 -11.05 2.35
C LEU A 123 10.81 -12.16 1.35
N TYR A 124 11.80 -12.96 0.95
CA TYR A 124 11.56 -14.16 0.15
C TYR A 124 10.61 -15.13 0.86
N SER A 125 10.87 -15.44 2.13
CA SER A 125 10.04 -16.38 2.90
C SER A 125 8.59 -15.89 3.08
N LEU A 126 8.40 -14.58 3.24
CA LEU A 126 7.08 -13.95 3.34
C LEU A 126 6.33 -13.89 2.00
N SER A 127 7.06 -13.93 0.89
CA SER A 127 6.49 -13.88 -0.47
C SER A 127 6.12 -15.25 -1.02
N LEU A 128 6.43 -16.33 -0.30
CA LEU A 128 5.97 -17.67 -0.68
C LEU A 128 4.47 -17.75 -0.49
N GLU A 129 3.75 -18.16 -1.55
CA GLU A 129 2.29 -18.29 -1.50
C GLU A 129 1.91 -19.21 -0.33
N PRO A 130 1.11 -18.72 0.63
CA PRO A 130 0.57 -19.57 1.67
C PRO A 130 -0.21 -20.70 1.02
N GLN A 131 -0.05 -21.94 1.48
CA GLN A 131 -0.94 -23.01 1.05
C GLN A 131 -2.36 -22.68 1.52
N ARG A 132 -3.12 -21.98 0.67
CA ARG A 132 -4.51 -21.68 0.92
C ARG A 132 -5.23 -23.02 0.95
N SER A 133 -5.66 -23.44 2.13
CA SER A 133 -6.75 -24.40 2.23
C SER A 133 -7.87 -23.83 1.38
N LYS A 134 -8.31 -24.58 0.36
CA LYS A 134 -9.48 -24.21 -0.44
C LYS A 134 -10.68 -24.35 0.48
N THR A 135 -10.93 -23.33 1.30
CA THR A 135 -12.15 -23.25 2.11
C THR A 135 -13.30 -23.24 1.11
N ALA A 136 -14.06 -24.33 1.08
CA ALA A 136 -15.21 -24.44 0.19
C ALA A 136 -16.21 -23.35 0.57
N ILE A 137 -16.54 -22.48 -0.38
CA ILE A 137 -17.54 -21.43 -0.20
C ILE A 137 -18.91 -22.11 -0.17
N ASP A 138 -19.68 -21.89 0.89
CA ASP A 138 -21.04 -22.41 1.00
C ASP A 138 -22.03 -21.65 0.07
N ASP A 139 -23.16 -22.27 -0.26
CA ASP A 139 -24.18 -21.72 -1.14
C ASP A 139 -24.77 -20.40 -0.64
N ARG A 140 -24.81 -20.18 0.69
CA ARG A 140 -25.22 -18.88 1.24
C ARG A 140 -24.21 -17.78 0.90
N GLN A 141 -22.91 -18.05 1.09
CA GLN A 141 -21.84 -17.11 0.76
C GLN A 141 -21.80 -16.82 -0.75
N ARG A 142 -22.01 -17.86 -1.57
CA ARG A 142 -22.07 -17.71 -3.02
C ARG A 142 -23.23 -16.82 -3.48
N ARG A 143 -24.40 -16.95 -2.86
CA ARG A 143 -25.56 -16.08 -3.14
C ARG A 143 -25.28 -14.63 -2.75
N PHE A 144 -24.73 -14.41 -1.55
CA PHE A 144 -24.33 -13.09 -1.10
C PHE A 144 -23.35 -12.41 -2.07
N LEU A 145 -22.25 -13.10 -2.43
CA LEU A 145 -21.27 -12.57 -3.37
C LEU A 145 -21.88 -12.24 -4.73
N ARG A 146 -22.78 -13.08 -5.25
CA ARG A 146 -23.49 -12.82 -6.51
C ARG A 146 -24.39 -11.60 -6.43
N GLN A 147 -25.10 -11.44 -5.31
CA GLN A 147 -25.97 -10.29 -5.10
C GLN A 147 -25.15 -9.00 -5.03
N SER A 148 -24.13 -8.92 -4.17
CA SER A 148 -23.27 -7.74 -4.07
C SER A 148 -22.56 -7.41 -5.38
N SER A 149 -22.16 -8.43 -6.15
CA SER A 149 -21.56 -8.24 -7.47
C SER A 149 -22.56 -7.64 -8.47
N ARG A 150 -23.84 -8.04 -8.42
CA ARG A 150 -24.90 -7.47 -9.26
C ARG A 150 -25.21 -6.03 -8.88
N GLU A 151 -25.33 -5.74 -7.59
CA GLU A 151 -25.54 -4.38 -7.07
C GLU A 151 -24.38 -3.46 -7.49
N THR A 152 -23.14 -3.93 -7.38
CA THR A 152 -21.96 -3.18 -7.83
C THR A 152 -21.96 -2.98 -9.36
N TRP A 153 -22.37 -4.01 -10.12
CA TRP A 153 -22.44 -3.93 -11.58
C TRP A 153 -23.53 -2.97 -12.07
N GLU A 154 -24.64 -2.88 -11.34
CA GLU A 154 -25.77 -2.00 -11.68
C GLU A 154 -25.36 -0.52 -11.75
N PHE A 155 -24.42 -0.08 -10.88
CA PHE A 155 -23.81 1.25 -10.97
C PHE A 155 -23.21 1.49 -12.36
N PHE A 156 -22.33 0.60 -12.81
CA PHE A 156 -21.68 0.75 -14.12
C PHE A 156 -22.69 0.60 -15.26
N ALA A 157 -23.63 -0.33 -15.16
CA ALA A 157 -24.67 -0.51 -16.17
C ALA A 157 -25.55 0.74 -16.34
N THR A 158 -25.78 1.48 -15.26
CA THR A 158 -26.60 2.70 -15.27
C THR A 158 -25.82 3.91 -15.78
N PHE A 159 -24.59 4.11 -15.29
CA PHE A 159 -23.84 5.35 -15.55
C PHE A 159 -22.86 5.27 -16.73
N VAL A 160 -22.44 4.08 -17.16
CA VAL A 160 -21.56 3.90 -18.33
C VAL A 160 -22.43 3.71 -19.57
N ASN A 161 -22.95 4.81 -20.09
CA ASN A 161 -23.86 4.82 -21.23
C ASN A 161 -23.37 5.77 -22.34
N GLN A 162 -24.10 5.81 -23.45
CA GLN A 162 -23.74 6.64 -24.60
C GLN A 162 -23.71 8.15 -24.29
N GLN A 163 -24.53 8.62 -23.34
CA GLN A 163 -24.60 10.04 -22.96
C GLN A 163 -23.32 10.47 -22.22
N GLU A 164 -22.73 9.55 -21.44
CA GLU A 164 -21.44 9.75 -20.76
C GLU A 164 -20.23 9.28 -21.58
N ASN A 165 -20.37 9.14 -22.91
CA ASN A 165 -19.32 8.65 -23.80
C ASN A 165 -18.73 7.28 -23.40
N TRP A 166 -19.53 6.43 -22.75
CA TRP A 166 -19.09 5.14 -22.21
C TRP A 166 -17.98 5.25 -21.15
N LEU A 167 -17.91 6.37 -20.43
CA LEU A 167 -17.03 6.53 -19.27
C LEU A 167 -17.84 6.48 -17.97
N PRO A 168 -17.29 5.87 -16.89
CA PRO A 168 -17.91 5.97 -15.58
C PRO A 168 -17.81 7.40 -15.04
N PRO A 169 -18.81 7.85 -14.27
CA PRO A 169 -18.78 9.16 -13.63
C PRO A 169 -17.69 9.19 -12.56
N ASP A 170 -17.02 10.34 -12.43
CA ASP A 170 -15.89 10.50 -11.51
C ASP A 170 -16.35 10.56 -10.05
N ASN A 171 -17.55 11.10 -9.81
CA ASN A 171 -18.23 11.09 -8.52
C ASN A 171 -19.76 11.06 -8.72
N TYR A 172 -20.44 10.22 -7.94
CA TYR A 172 -21.90 10.17 -7.82
C TYR A 172 -22.26 10.39 -6.35
N GLN A 173 -23.09 11.39 -6.07
CA GLN A 173 -23.58 11.67 -4.71
C GLN A 173 -25.07 11.33 -4.66
N GLU A 174 -25.47 10.39 -3.80
CA GLU A 174 -26.87 10.02 -3.59
C GLU A 174 -27.61 10.96 -2.65
N ILE A 175 -26.88 11.59 -1.72
CA ILE A 175 -27.38 12.45 -0.65
C ILE A 175 -26.66 13.80 -0.75
N PRO A 176 -27.33 14.95 -0.62
CA PRO A 176 -28.76 15.13 -0.31
C PRO A 176 -29.71 14.98 -1.51
N GLU A 177 -29.22 15.13 -2.73
CA GLU A 177 -29.95 14.84 -3.97
C GLU A 177 -29.02 14.11 -4.95
N PRO A 178 -29.55 13.21 -5.81
CA PRO A 178 -28.75 12.51 -6.81
C PRO A 178 -28.07 13.49 -7.77
N VAL A 179 -26.77 13.68 -7.61
CA VAL A 179 -25.94 14.50 -8.52
C VAL A 179 -24.86 13.61 -9.11
N VAL A 180 -24.96 13.39 -10.42
CA VAL A 180 -23.88 12.81 -11.22
C VAL A 180 -22.98 13.96 -11.68
N ALA A 181 -21.69 13.90 -11.35
CA ALA A 181 -20.70 14.78 -11.95
C ALA A 181 -20.43 14.30 -13.38
N HIS A 182 -21.18 14.83 -14.34
CA HIS A 182 -21.02 14.52 -15.75
C HIS A 182 -19.65 14.98 -16.21
N ARG A 183 -18.92 14.20 -17.02
CA ARG A 183 -17.66 14.66 -17.61
C ARG A 183 -17.95 15.63 -18.75
N ASN A 184 -18.19 16.89 -18.43
CA ASN A 184 -17.94 17.99 -19.35
C ASN A 184 -16.46 18.37 -19.24
N VAL A 185 -15.71 18.20 -20.34
CA VAL A 185 -14.34 18.69 -20.51
C VAL A 185 -14.33 20.22 -20.48
N THR A 186 -14.56 20.84 -19.33
CA THR A 186 -14.28 22.27 -19.09
C THR A 186 -14.10 22.48 -17.60
N HIS A 187 -12.90 22.92 -17.20
CA HIS A 187 -12.54 23.28 -15.83
C HIS A 187 -13.64 24.09 -15.12
N GLN A 188 -14.16 23.58 -14.01
CA GLN A 188 -14.97 24.38 -13.10
C GLN A 188 -14.52 24.17 -11.64
N TYR A 189 -13.45 24.87 -11.26
CA TYR A 189 -13.25 25.24 -9.87
C TYR A 189 -14.33 26.27 -9.50
N ARG A 190 -15.44 25.83 -8.89
CA ARG A 190 -16.40 26.74 -8.25
C ARG A 190 -16.14 26.74 -6.75
N VAL A 191 -15.32 27.69 -6.31
CA VAL A 191 -15.11 28.05 -4.90
C VAL A 191 -16.45 28.51 -4.33
N GLY A 192 -16.87 27.91 -3.22
CA GLY A 192 -18.10 28.26 -2.51
C GLY A 192 -18.05 29.68 -1.97
N ALA A 193 -18.92 30.56 -2.48
CA ALA A 193 -19.23 31.83 -1.85
C ALA A 193 -20.40 31.62 -0.89
N VAL A 194 -20.08 31.55 0.41
CA VAL A 194 -21.05 31.63 1.50
C VAL A 194 -21.59 33.07 1.55
N GLY A 195 -22.75 33.30 0.97
CA GLY A 195 -23.51 34.54 1.13
C GLY A 195 -24.35 34.50 2.40
N ARG A 196 -23.84 35.04 3.51
CA ARG A 196 -24.67 35.41 4.67
C ARG A 196 -25.43 36.69 4.34
N SER A 197 -26.75 36.58 4.20
CA SER A 197 -27.66 37.71 4.14
C SER A 197 -28.07 38.09 5.57
N TYR A 198 -27.60 39.24 6.07
CA TYR A 198 -28.19 39.90 7.24
C TYR A 198 -29.15 40.97 6.73
N ARG A 199 -30.39 40.91 7.22
CA ARG A 199 -31.40 41.98 7.09
C ARG A 199 -32.05 42.11 8.46
N LEU A 200 -31.60 43.09 9.23
CA LEU A 200 -32.33 44.07 10.06
C LEU A 200 -31.27 44.95 10.75
#